data_AF-A0A4Q6Y0Q0-F1
#
_entry.id   AF-A0A4Q6Y0Q0-F1
#
_cell.length_a   1.000
_cell.length_b   1.000
_cell.length_c   1.000
_cell.angle_alpha   90.00
_cell.angle_beta   90.00
_cell.angle_gamma   90.00
#
_symmetry.space_group_name_H-M   'P 1'
#
loop_
_entity.id
_entity.type
_entity.pdbx_description
1 polymer ?
#
loop_
_entity_poly.entity_id
_entity_poly.type
_entity_poly.pdbx_seq_one_letter_code
_entity_poly.pdbx_strand_id
1 'polypeptide(L)'
;MKKSYGFEVSLNGKKIARAGIPKDNYVVNCIVDAVHRKDGSEELYMRIGGLDSDAQMHVGWFGEQIKVGDKISIEVIDDQFDEPTSTSKKFTKEEIREQKIKHYLHLKEELKDYLEE
;
A
#
# COMPACT_ATOMS: atom_id res chain seq x y z
N MET A 1 11.25 13.41 21.67
CA MET A 1 10.79 12.48 20.60
C MET A 1 11.72 12.66 19.41
N LYS A 2 12.07 11.58 18.70
CA LYS A 2 12.77 11.73 17.42
C LYS A 2 11.85 12.41 16.41
N LYS A 3 12.44 13.09 15.43
CA LYS A 3 11.70 13.70 14.33
C LYS A 3 11.14 12.59 13.44
N SER A 4 9.84 12.63 13.15
CA SER A 4 9.22 11.77 12.13
C SER A 4 9.22 12.53 10.81
N TYR A 5 9.43 11.82 9.71
CA TYR A 5 9.40 12.37 8.37
C TYR A 5 8.21 11.82 7.61
N GLY A 6 7.67 12.64 6.74
CA GLY A 6 6.53 12.32 5.91
C GLY A 6 6.58 13.07 4.59
N PHE A 7 5.47 13.01 3.87
CA PHE A 7 5.33 13.62 2.56
C PHE A 7 4.05 14.44 2.49
N GLU A 8 4.16 15.71 2.13
CA GLU A 8 3.04 16.44 1.56
C GLU A 8 2.99 16.15 0.07
N VAL A 9 1.83 15.71 -0.39
CA VAL A 9 1.63 15.26 -1.76
C VAL A 9 0.49 16.04 -2.38
N SER A 10 0.73 16.54 -3.59
CA SER A 10 -0.25 17.27 -4.39
C SER A 10 -0.40 16.64 -5.77
N LEU A 11 -1.64 16.55 -6.24
CA LEU A 11 -1.99 16.12 -7.59
C LEU A 11 -2.61 17.31 -8.34
N ASN A 12 -1.99 17.71 -9.46
CA ASN A 12 -2.42 18.86 -10.27
C ASN A 12 -2.56 20.16 -9.45
N GLY A 13 -1.65 20.37 -8.48
CA GLY A 13 -1.65 21.54 -7.60
C GLY A 13 -2.67 21.47 -6.45
N LYS A 14 -3.53 20.45 -6.39
CA LYS A 14 -4.40 20.19 -5.25
C LYS A 14 -3.68 19.28 -4.25
N LYS A 15 -3.54 19.74 -3.01
CA LYS A 15 -3.04 18.91 -1.90
C LYS A 15 -3.99 17.74 -1.66
N ILE A 16 -3.45 16.52 -1.68
CA ILE A 16 -4.21 15.28 -1.47
C ILE A 16 -3.90 14.60 -0.13
N ALA A 17 -2.68 14.73 0.39
CA ALA A 17 -2.32 14.19 1.70
C ALA A 17 -1.06 14.85 2.27
N ARG A 18 -1.00 15.00 3.59
CA ARG A 18 0.23 15.15 4.39
C ARG A 18 0.48 13.83 5.13
N ALA A 19 1.04 12.86 4.43
CA ALA A 19 1.22 11.52 4.99
C ALA A 19 2.43 11.47 5.92
N GLY A 20 2.22 11.02 7.16
CA GLY A 20 3.29 10.76 8.11
C GLY A 20 2.77 10.08 9.35
N ILE A 21 3.68 9.45 10.10
CA ILE A 21 3.34 8.69 11.31
C ILE A 21 4.19 9.23 12.46
N PRO A 22 3.59 9.90 13.47
CA PRO A 22 4.33 10.50 14.58
C PRO A 22 4.74 9.44 15.63
N LYS A 23 5.51 8.44 15.19
CA LYS A 23 5.99 7.29 15.99
C LYS A 23 7.49 7.08 15.76
N ASP A 24 8.10 6.25 16.60
CA ASP A 24 9.53 5.95 16.51
C ASP A 24 9.84 4.95 15.37
N ASN A 25 8.96 3.95 15.15
CA ASN A 25 9.14 2.94 14.11
C ASN A 25 8.00 3.00 13.10
N TYR A 26 8.31 3.43 11.88
CA TYR A 26 7.31 3.58 10.85
C TYR A 26 7.90 3.44 9.44
N VAL A 27 7.01 3.20 8.50
CA VAL A 27 7.26 3.33 7.06
C VAL A 27 6.19 4.25 6.49
N VAL A 28 6.57 5.22 5.67
CA VAL A 28 5.67 6.04 4.86
C VAL A 28 6.19 5.98 3.44
N ASN A 29 5.32 5.80 2.45
CA ASN A 29 5.68 5.74 1.06
C ASN A 29 4.66 6.47 0.17
N CYS A 30 5.18 6.93 -0.98
CA CYS A 30 4.40 7.34 -2.13
C CYS A 30 4.83 6.44 -3.28
N ILE A 31 3.91 5.62 -3.79
CA ILE A 31 4.18 4.67 -4.87
C ILE A 31 3.37 5.09 -6.08
N VAL A 32 4.03 5.16 -7.24
CA VAL A 32 3.40 5.40 -8.53
C VAL A 32 3.77 4.23 -9.43
N ASP A 33 2.76 3.46 -9.82
CA ASP A 33 2.90 2.24 -10.59
C ASP A 33 2.48 2.48 -12.04
N ALA A 34 3.28 1.99 -12.98
CA ALA A 34 2.93 1.84 -14.39
C ALA A 34 3.11 0.37 -14.78
N VAL A 35 2.00 -0.34 -14.98
CA VAL A 35 1.99 -1.78 -15.21
C VAL A 35 1.47 -2.07 -16.60
N HIS A 36 2.19 -2.92 -17.33
CA HIS A 36 1.78 -3.45 -18.63
C HIS A 36 1.95 -4.98 -18.59
N ARG A 37 0.85 -5.73 -18.72
CA ARG A 37 0.83 -7.18 -18.50
C ARG A 37 0.75 -7.95 -19.82
N LYS A 38 1.17 -9.23 -19.80
CA LYS A 38 1.19 -10.10 -20.99
C LYS A 38 -0.20 -10.36 -21.59
N ASP A 39 -1.24 -10.29 -20.77
CA ASP A 39 -2.63 -10.43 -21.20
C ASP A 39 -3.21 -9.15 -21.84
N GLY A 40 -2.40 -8.10 -21.97
CA GLY A 40 -2.79 -6.80 -22.53
C GLY A 40 -3.45 -5.87 -21.53
N SER A 41 -3.59 -6.25 -20.26
CA SER A 41 -4.10 -5.34 -19.22
C SER A 41 -3.03 -4.34 -18.78
N GLU A 42 -3.47 -3.11 -18.52
CA GLU A 42 -2.62 -1.99 -18.12
C GLU A 42 -3.13 -1.34 -16.83
N GLU A 43 -2.24 -0.69 -16.09
CA GLU A 43 -2.60 0.07 -14.90
C GLU A 43 -1.63 1.23 -14.69
N LEU A 44 -2.18 2.42 -14.42
CA LEU A 44 -1.43 3.58 -13.96
C LEU A 44 -2.08 4.07 -12.67
N TYR A 45 -1.42 3.86 -11.54
CA TYR A 45 -2.02 4.02 -10.22
C TYR A 45 -1.05 4.69 -9.26
N MET A 46 -1.58 5.49 -8.35
CA MET A 46 -0.82 6.14 -7.30
C MET A 46 -1.39 5.78 -5.94
N ARG A 47 -0.52 5.41 -5.00
CA ARG A 47 -0.87 5.16 -3.59
C ARG A 47 0.04 5.93 -2.65
N ILE A 48 -0.55 6.46 -1.59
CA ILE A 48 0.16 7.01 -0.44
C ILE A 48 -0.24 6.18 0.77
N GLY A 49 0.74 5.52 1.38
CA GLY A 49 0.49 4.59 2.46
C GLY A 49 1.68 4.43 3.38
N GLY A 50 1.53 3.52 4.34
CA GLY A 50 2.54 3.30 5.35
C GLY A 50 2.26 2.11 6.24
N LEU A 51 3.16 1.94 7.20
CA LEU A 51 3.09 0.93 8.25
C LEU A 51 3.49 1.60 9.56
N ASP A 52 2.54 1.68 10.50
CA ASP A 52 2.87 1.86 11.91
C ASP A 52 3.43 0.53 12.41
N SER A 53 4.75 0.49 12.61
CA SER A 53 5.44 -0.75 12.98
C SER A 53 5.23 -1.08 14.45
N ASP A 54 4.99 -0.08 15.30
CA ASP A 54 4.72 -0.26 16.72
C ASP A 54 3.34 -0.90 16.91
N ALA A 55 2.33 -0.43 16.15
CA ALA A 55 0.97 -0.97 16.18
C ALA A 55 0.73 -2.17 15.24
N GLN A 56 1.72 -2.54 14.40
CA GLN A 56 1.58 -3.54 13.33
C GLN A 56 0.36 -3.26 12.43
N MET A 57 0.20 -2.00 12.03
CA MET A 57 -0.98 -1.50 11.33
C MET A 57 -0.59 -0.82 10.01
N HIS A 58 -1.12 -1.32 8.91
CA HIS A 58 -1.03 -0.62 7.64
C HIS A 58 -1.97 0.58 7.65
N VAL A 59 -1.52 1.67 7.07
CA VAL A 59 -2.28 2.92 6.94
C VAL A 59 -2.25 3.38 5.49
N GLY A 60 -3.33 4.04 5.07
CA GLY A 60 -3.46 4.61 3.73
C GLY A 60 -4.09 5.99 3.80
N TRP A 61 -3.58 6.92 2.99
CA TRP A 61 -4.10 8.28 2.83
C TRP A 61 -4.72 8.52 1.46
N PHE A 62 -4.19 7.86 0.42
CA PHE A 62 -4.64 8.07 -0.95
C PHE A 62 -4.38 6.83 -1.80
N GLY A 63 -5.25 6.59 -2.79
CA GLY A 63 -5.14 5.47 -3.70
C GLY A 63 -6.09 5.59 -4.88
N GLU A 64 -5.62 6.14 -6.00
CA GLU A 64 -6.45 6.34 -7.20
C GLU A 64 -5.68 6.10 -8.49
N GLN A 65 -6.41 5.84 -9.57
CA GLN A 65 -5.86 5.84 -10.92
C GLN A 65 -5.46 7.26 -11.32
N ILE A 66 -4.30 7.39 -11.94
CA ILE A 66 -3.82 8.66 -12.50
C ILE A 66 -3.81 8.56 -14.03
N LYS A 67 -3.74 9.70 -14.71
CA LYS A 67 -3.76 9.78 -16.18
C LYS A 67 -2.58 10.56 -16.72
N VAL A 68 -2.27 10.33 -18.00
CA VAL A 68 -1.25 11.09 -18.73
C VAL A 68 -1.56 12.58 -18.63
N GLY A 69 -0.54 13.36 -18.26
CA GLY A 69 -0.65 14.81 -18.07
C GLY A 69 -0.88 15.23 -16.61
N ASP A 70 -1.24 14.30 -15.71
CA ASP A 70 -1.28 14.60 -14.29
C ASP A 70 0.11 14.95 -13.76
N LYS A 71 0.17 15.94 -12.87
CA LYS A 71 1.40 16.37 -12.20
C LYS A 71 1.35 15.99 -10.73
N ILE A 72 2.36 15.24 -10.30
CA ILE A 72 2.53 14.81 -8.92
C ILE A 72 3.67 15.63 -8.32
N SER A 73 3.40 16.35 -7.24
CA SER A 73 4.40 17.07 -6.46
C SER A 73 4.51 16.43 -5.07
N ILE A 74 5.73 16.18 -4.62
CA ILE A 74 6.04 15.58 -3.32
C ILE A 74 7.01 16.51 -2.59
N GLU A 75 6.64 16.93 -1.39
CA GLU A 75 7.47 17.69 -0.48
C GLU A 75 7.77 16.84 0.77
N VAL A 76 9.02 16.84 1.21
CA VAL A 76 9.41 16.17 2.46
C VAL A 76 9.06 17.08 3.63
N ILE A 77 8.26 16.58 4.55
CA ILE A 77 7.78 17.30 5.74
C ILE A 77 8.14 16.52 7.00
N ASP A 78 8.02 17.16 8.17
CA ASP A 78 8.37 16.54 9.44
C ASP A 78 7.37 16.78 10.59
N ASP A 79 6.25 17.43 10.28
CA ASP A 79 5.14 17.65 11.20
C ASP A 79 3.80 17.87 10.45
N GLN A 80 2.74 18.06 11.23
CA GLN A 80 1.38 18.35 10.76
C GLN A 80 0.86 17.30 9.76
N PHE A 81 0.99 16.02 10.12
CA PHE A 81 0.47 14.92 9.30
C PHE A 81 -1.06 14.86 9.38
N ASP A 82 -1.69 14.49 8.28
CA ASP A 82 -3.11 14.18 8.20
C ASP A 82 -3.39 12.79 8.81
N GLU A 83 -4.58 12.60 9.38
CA GLU A 83 -5.05 11.28 9.79
C GLU A 83 -5.24 10.36 8.57
N PRO A 84 -4.90 9.05 8.66
CA PRO A 84 -5.08 8.12 7.56
C PRO A 84 -6.57 7.89 7.25
N THR A 85 -6.91 7.80 5.97
CA THR A 85 -8.27 7.52 5.50
C THR A 85 -8.66 6.05 5.66
N SER A 86 -7.68 5.17 5.76
CA SER A 86 -7.89 3.74 5.96
C SER A 86 -6.81 3.15 6.85
N THR A 87 -7.19 2.17 7.67
CA THR A 87 -6.25 1.40 8.48
C THR A 87 -6.62 -0.08 8.39
N SER A 88 -5.61 -0.95 8.38
CA SER A 88 -5.81 -2.40 8.42
C SER A 88 -4.74 -3.04 9.28
N LYS A 89 -5.16 -3.90 10.21
CA LYS A 89 -4.23 -4.66 11.04
C LYS A 89 -3.58 -5.76 10.21
N LYS A 90 -2.37 -6.14 10.62
CA LYS A 90 -1.75 -7.37 10.15
C LYS A 90 -2.64 -8.56 10.46
N PHE A 91 -2.74 -9.50 9.52
CA PHE A 91 -3.43 -10.76 9.74
C PHE A 91 -2.84 -11.50 10.95
N THR A 92 -3.74 -12.07 11.75
CA THR A 92 -3.44 -13.01 12.82
C THR A 92 -2.79 -14.28 12.28
N LYS A 93 -2.18 -15.08 13.17
CA LYS A 93 -1.57 -16.36 12.76
C LYS A 93 -2.63 -17.34 12.24
N GLU A 94 -3.80 -17.30 12.85
CA GLU A 94 -4.98 -18.08 12.50
C GLU A 94 -5.45 -17.71 11.08
N GLU A 95 -5.66 -16.43 10.79
CA GLU A 95 -6.05 -15.96 9.45
C GLU A 95 -5.00 -16.30 8.39
N ILE A 96 -3.71 -16.15 8.70
CA ILE A 96 -2.62 -16.57 7.80
C ILE A 96 -2.68 -18.08 7.55
N ARG A 97 -2.96 -18.88 8.58
CA ARG A 97 -3.07 -20.34 8.45
C ARG A 97 -4.27 -20.73 7.59
N GLU A 98 -5.42 -20.09 7.78
CA GLU A 98 -6.62 -20.31 6.96
C GLU A 98 -6.37 -19.97 5.50
N GLN A 99 -5.73 -18.84 5.21
CA GLN A 99 -5.34 -18.46 3.85
C GLN A 99 -4.39 -19.49 3.23
N LYS A 100 -3.40 -19.99 3.98
CA LYS A 100 -2.49 -21.05 3.53
C LYS A 100 -3.21 -22.35 3.19
N ILE A 101 -4.14 -22.79 4.05
CA ILE A 101 -4.93 -24.01 3.80
C ILE A 101 -5.78 -23.83 2.55
N LYS A 102 -6.47 -22.68 2.42
CA LYS A 102 -7.30 -22.38 1.25
C LYS A 102 -6.46 -22.40 -0.05
N HIS A 103 -5.30 -21.77 -0.02
CA HIS A 103 -4.40 -21.75 -1.17
C HIS A 103 -3.86 -23.15 -1.50
N TYR A 104 -3.48 -23.92 -0.49
CA TYR A 104 -3.03 -25.31 -0.67
C TYR A 104 -4.10 -26.18 -1.34
N LEU A 105 -5.37 -26.09 -0.90
CA LEU A 105 -6.46 -26.86 -1.50
C LEU A 105 -6.72 -26.45 -2.96
N HIS A 106 -6.63 -25.15 -3.26
CA HIS A 106 -6.75 -24.66 -4.63
C HIS A 106 -5.65 -25.21 -5.54
N LEU A 107 -4.38 -25.13 -5.10
CA LEU A 107 -3.25 -25.69 -5.83
C LEU A 107 -3.34 -27.20 -6.00
N LYS A 108 -3.82 -27.92 -4.96
CA LYS A 108 -4.00 -29.37 -5.04
C LYS A 108 -4.98 -29.77 -6.14
N GLU A 109 -6.07 -29.00 -6.33
CA GLU A 109 -7.03 -29.26 -7.39
C GLU A 109 -6.48 -28.86 -8.76
N GLU A 110 -5.86 -27.68 -8.87
CA GLU A 110 -5.28 -27.17 -10.13
C GLU A 110 -4.20 -28.10 -10.69
N LEU A 111 -3.38 -28.69 -9.81
CA LEU A 111 -2.26 -29.54 -10.20
C LEU A 111 -2.60 -31.02 -10.25
N LYS A 112 -3.87 -31.40 -9.99
CA LYS A 112 -4.28 -32.80 -9.85
C LYS A 112 -3.95 -33.66 -11.07
N ASP A 113 -4.14 -33.11 -12.27
CA ASP A 113 -3.89 -33.81 -13.53
C ASP A 113 -2.39 -33.88 -13.90
N TYR A 114 -1.55 -33.10 -13.22
CA TYR A 114 -0.08 -33.11 -13.37
C TYR A 114 0.62 -33.95 -12.29
N LEU A 115 -0.13 -34.39 -11.29
CA LEU A 115 0.33 -35.20 -10.17
C LEU A 115 -0.01 -36.68 -10.35
N GLU A 116 -0.27 -37.13 -11.59
CA GLU A 116 -0.37 -38.57 -11.89
C GLU A 116 0.90 -39.30 -11.39
N GLU A 117 0.68 -40.28 -10.50
CA GLU A 117 1.66 -41.31 -10.12
C GLU A 117 1.95 -42.26 -11.29
#